data_AF-A0A538S8D1-F1
#
_entry.id   AF-A0A538S8D1-F1
#
_cell.length_a   1.000
_cell.length_b   1.000
_cell.length_c   1.000
_cell.angle_alpha   90.00
_cell.angle_beta   90.00
_cell.angle_gamma   90.00
#
_symmetry.space_group_name_H-M   'P 1'
#
loop_
_entity.id
_entity.type
_entity.pdbx_description
1 polymer ?
#
loop_
_entity_poly.entity_id
_entity_poly.type
_entity_poly.pdbx_seq_one_letter_code
_entity_poly.pdbx_strand_id
1 'polypeptide(L)'
;MHDLRLRLEHGNILLLRRGGEFAAMLPIERVEGATDSLRYFYYLQHPPFLWLFPGGKDKGIATVAEGGAIPIDAFHLMWKRGGELGWIYFPVGVANQSVRFSVVSGRTVDEADPMDTKYWIELGPTDASGF
;
A
#
# COMPACT_ATOMS: atom_id res chain seq x y z
N MET A 1 -6.11 14.62 10.07
CA MET A 1 -4.82 15.04 9.49
C MET A 1 -4.30 13.86 8.70
N HIS A 2 -4.58 13.88 7.40
CA HIS A 2 -4.06 12.93 6.41
C HIS A 2 -3.76 13.80 5.20
N ASP A 3 -2.49 13.96 4.92
CA ASP A 3 -2.10 15.00 3.98
C ASP A 3 -1.85 14.40 2.58
N LEU A 4 -1.41 13.13 2.52
CA LEU A 4 -1.41 12.33 1.30
C LEU A 4 -2.56 11.31 1.22
N ARG A 5 -3.30 11.35 0.12
CA ARG A 5 -4.33 10.37 -0.25
C ARG A 5 -4.16 9.90 -1.70
N LEU A 6 -4.39 8.62 -1.92
CA LEU A 6 -4.41 8.02 -3.25
C LEU A 6 -5.83 7.59 -3.60
N ARG A 7 -6.30 8.03 -4.76
CA ARG A 7 -7.57 7.56 -5.30
C ARG A 7 -7.41 6.11 -5.74
N LEU A 8 -8.35 5.28 -5.34
CA LEU A 8 -8.48 3.93 -5.83
C LEU A 8 -9.13 3.98 -7.21
N GLU A 9 -8.41 3.50 -8.21
CA GLU A 9 -8.97 3.25 -9.54
C GLU A 9 -8.76 1.79 -9.87
N HIS A 10 -9.68 1.23 -10.65
CA HIS A 10 -9.62 -0.17 -11.03
C HIS A 10 -8.34 -0.47 -11.80
N GLY A 11 -7.61 -1.50 -11.37
CA GLY A 11 -6.34 -1.91 -11.98
C GLY A 11 -5.12 -1.11 -11.52
N ASN A 12 -5.25 -0.18 -10.57
CA ASN A 12 -4.08 0.43 -9.94
C ASN A 12 -3.53 -0.49 -8.85
N ILE A 13 -2.23 -0.76 -8.93
CA ILE A 13 -1.47 -1.47 -7.91
C ILE A 13 -0.64 -0.44 -7.17
N LEU A 14 -0.84 -0.37 -5.86
CA LEU A 14 -0.03 0.44 -4.97
C LEU A 14 1.23 -0.35 -4.60
N LEU A 15 2.38 0.18 -4.98
CA LEU A 15 3.69 -0.32 -4.58
C LEU A 15 4.20 0.49 -3.39
N LEU A 16 4.79 -0.20 -2.42
CA LEU A 16 5.32 0.36 -1.20
C LEU A 16 6.74 -0.15 -1.00
N ARG A 17 7.62 0.72 -0.51
CA ARG A 17 9.00 0.40 -0.20
C ARG A 17 9.44 1.12 1.07
N ARG A 18 10.15 0.40 1.92
CA ARG A 18 10.92 0.97 3.04
C ARG A 18 12.24 0.22 3.16
N GLY A 19 13.35 0.91 2.94
CA GLY A 19 14.66 0.26 2.91
C GLY A 19 14.73 -0.86 1.85
N GLY A 20 14.92 -2.10 2.32
CA GLY A 20 14.94 -3.33 1.50
C GLY A 20 13.62 -4.11 1.49
N GLU A 21 12.61 -3.66 2.22
CA GLU A 21 11.27 -4.27 2.25
C GLU A 21 10.39 -3.68 1.15
N PHE A 22 9.59 -4.54 0.54
CA PHE A 22 8.64 -4.15 -0.50
C PHE A 22 7.27 -4.75 -0.25
N ALA A 23 6.23 -4.01 -0.58
CA ALA A 23 4.88 -4.56 -0.65
C ALA A 23 4.17 -4.08 -1.92
N ALA A 24 3.24 -4.88 -2.41
CA ALA A 24 2.27 -4.45 -3.40
C ALA A 24 0.87 -4.72 -2.89
N MET A 25 -0.06 -3.82 -3.20
CA MET A 25 -1.46 -3.94 -2.87
C MET A 25 -2.29 -3.65 -4.11
N LEU A 26 -3.16 -4.58 -4.48
CA LEU A 26 -4.20 -4.39 -5.49
C LEU A 26 -5.54 -4.21 -4.76
N PRO A 27 -6.09 -3.00 -4.72
CA PRO A 27 -7.41 -2.71 -4.20
C PRO A 27 -8.48 -3.34 -5.11
N ILE A 28 -9.41 -4.07 -4.51
CA ILE A 28 -10.60 -4.61 -5.16
C ILE A 28 -11.79 -3.88 -4.56
N GLU A 29 -12.27 -2.87 -5.28
CA GLU A 29 -13.47 -2.17 -4.83
C GLU A 29 -14.70 -3.07 -4.98
N ARG A 30 -15.47 -3.14 -3.88
CA ARG A 30 -16.76 -3.83 -3.62
C ARG A 30 -16.98 -5.25 -4.14
N VAL A 31 -17.31 -6.12 -3.19
CA VAL A 31 -18.19 -7.28 -3.39
C VAL A 31 -19.63 -6.77 -3.27
N GLU A 32 -20.51 -7.09 -4.23
CA GLU A 32 -21.95 -6.75 -4.12
C GLU A 32 -22.53 -7.25 -2.78
N GLY A 33 -23.25 -6.37 -2.07
CA GLY A 33 -23.97 -6.71 -0.84
C GLY A 33 -23.18 -6.59 0.48
N ALA A 34 -21.90 -6.22 0.47
CA ALA A 34 -21.12 -5.98 1.68
C ALA A 34 -21.18 -4.50 2.13
N THR A 35 -21.23 -4.25 3.45
CA THR A 35 -20.92 -2.94 4.06
C THR A 35 -19.59 -2.41 3.53
N ASP A 36 -19.40 -1.08 3.54
CA ASP A 36 -18.33 -0.29 2.89
C ASP A 36 -16.87 -0.66 3.22
N SER A 37 -16.51 -1.92 3.00
CA SER A 37 -15.21 -2.50 3.23
C SER A 37 -14.41 -2.57 1.94
N LEU A 38 -13.11 -2.33 2.03
CA LEU A 38 -12.18 -2.56 0.96
C LEU A 38 -11.64 -3.99 1.07
N ARG A 39 -11.79 -4.78 0.00
CA ARG A 39 -11.06 -6.04 -0.17
C ARG A 39 -9.80 -5.77 -0.99
N TYR A 40 -8.69 -6.42 -0.69
CA TYR A 40 -7.46 -6.22 -1.43
C TYR A 40 -6.60 -7.48 -1.46
N PHE A 41 -5.89 -7.67 -2.57
CA PHE A 41 -4.76 -8.60 -2.64
C PHE A 41 -3.49 -7.88 -2.24
N TYR A 42 -2.59 -8.57 -1.57
CA TYR A 42 -1.27 -8.02 -1.27
C TYR A 42 -0.17 -9.06 -1.41
N TYR A 43 1.05 -8.58 -1.61
CA TYR A 43 2.23 -9.33 -1.28
C TYR A 43 3.20 -8.48 -0.47
N LEU A 44 4.02 -9.16 0.34
CA LEU A 44 5.15 -8.61 1.06
C LEU A 44 6.40 -9.37 0.64
N GLN A 45 7.47 -8.65 0.33
CA GLN A 45 8.76 -9.21 0.00
C GLN A 45 9.78 -8.82 1.06
N HIS A 46 10.31 -9.85 1.71
CA HIS A 46 11.32 -9.73 2.74
C HIS A 46 12.72 -9.71 2.11
N PRO A 47 13.61 -8.79 2.53
CA PRO A 47 14.99 -8.83 2.10
C PRO A 47 15.67 -10.10 2.63
N PRO A 48 16.67 -10.64 1.91
CA PRO A 48 17.49 -11.72 2.44
C PRO A 48 18.19 -11.26 3.72
N PHE A 49 18.19 -12.11 4.75
CA PHE A 49 18.83 -11.80 6.02
C PHE A 49 20.11 -12.63 6.18
N LEU A 50 21.25 -11.92 6.26
CA LEU A 50 22.59 -12.44 6.58
C LEU A 50 22.98 -13.76 5.87
N TRP A 51 22.75 -13.91 4.56
CA TRP A 51 23.05 -15.12 3.75
C TRP A 51 22.44 -16.45 4.24
N LEU A 52 21.82 -16.46 5.42
CA LEU A 52 21.27 -17.61 6.10
C LEU A 52 19.81 -17.83 5.69
N PHE A 53 19.09 -16.75 5.37
CA PHE A 53 17.70 -16.80 4.93
C PHE A 53 17.59 -16.18 3.54
N PRO A 54 17.24 -16.98 2.50
CA PRO A 54 16.84 -16.40 1.23
C PRO A 54 15.62 -15.51 1.47
N GLY A 55 15.56 -14.36 0.78
CA GLY A 55 14.38 -13.50 0.83
C GLY A 55 13.11 -14.26 0.45
N GLY A 56 11.96 -13.84 0.99
CA GLY A 56 10.68 -14.52 0.82
C GLY A 56 9.60 -13.58 0.28
N LYS A 57 8.61 -14.13 -0.41
CA LYS A 57 7.40 -13.40 -0.86
C LYS A 57 6.17 -14.02 -0.21
N ASP A 58 5.58 -13.30 0.74
CA ASP A 58 4.29 -13.66 1.34
C ASP A 58 3.17 -13.03 0.54
N LYS A 59 2.07 -13.76 0.32
CA LYS A 59 0.90 -13.26 -0.41
C LYS A 59 -0.37 -13.52 0.38
N GLY A 60 -1.33 -12.63 0.26
CA GLY A 60 -2.60 -12.79 0.94
C GLY A 60 -3.73 -11.98 0.33
N ILE A 61 -4.90 -12.20 0.89
CA ILE A 61 -6.09 -11.42 0.63
C ILE A 61 -6.68 -11.00 1.97
N ALA A 62 -7.08 -9.73 2.06
CA ALA A 62 -7.63 -9.18 3.29
C ALA A 62 -8.78 -8.22 2.98
N THR A 63 -9.54 -7.92 4.02
CA THR A 63 -10.66 -6.99 3.98
C THR A 63 -10.54 -6.04 5.16
N VAL A 64 -10.76 -4.75 4.93
CA VAL A 64 -10.75 -3.71 5.95
C VAL A 64 -12.05 -2.92 5.90
N ALA A 65 -12.67 -2.68 7.06
CA ALA A 65 -13.87 -1.85 7.16
C ALA A 65 -13.57 -0.37 6.89
N GLU A 66 -14.58 0.43 6.59
CA GLU A 66 -14.42 1.88 6.42
C GLU A 66 -13.72 2.52 7.64
N GLY A 67 -12.72 3.36 7.37
CA GLY A 67 -11.92 4.01 8.41
C GLY A 67 -10.89 3.10 9.06
N GLY A 68 -10.83 1.83 8.65
CA GLY A 68 -9.93 0.84 9.21
C GLY A 68 -8.48 1.01 8.73
N ALA A 69 -7.56 0.54 9.58
CA ALA A 69 -6.16 0.43 9.25
C ALA A 69 -5.89 -0.80 8.38
N ILE A 70 -4.98 -0.65 7.41
CA ILE A 70 -4.43 -1.73 6.60
C ILE A 70 -2.99 -1.93 7.05
N PRO A 71 -2.73 -2.86 7.97
CA PRO A 71 -1.37 -3.24 8.36
C PRO A 71 -0.81 -4.21 7.32
N ILE A 72 0.19 -3.79 6.55
CA ILE A 72 1.01 -4.68 5.72
C ILE A 72 2.41 -4.63 6.31
N ASP A 73 2.64 -5.43 7.34
CA ASP A 73 3.92 -5.46 8.08
C ASP A 73 4.38 -4.05 8.51
N ALA A 74 5.52 -3.57 8.02
CA ALA A 74 6.04 -2.23 8.33
C ALA A 74 5.20 -1.08 7.73
N PHE A 75 4.30 -1.35 6.79
CA PHE A 75 3.51 -0.34 6.09
C PHE A 75 2.14 -0.13 6.76
N HIS A 76 1.86 1.11 7.15
CA HIS A 76 0.61 1.49 7.79
C HIS A 76 -0.20 2.40 6.88
N LEU A 77 -1.29 1.88 6.33
CA LEU A 77 -2.23 2.65 5.50
C LEU A 77 -3.60 2.71 6.17
N MET A 78 -4.43 3.64 5.73
CA MET A 78 -5.85 3.69 6.13
C MET A 78 -6.75 3.70 4.91
N TRP A 79 -7.88 3.02 5.03
CA TRP A 79 -8.94 3.02 4.04
C TRP A 79 -10.05 3.99 4.49
N LYS A 80 -10.50 4.89 3.61
CA LYS A 80 -11.77 5.60 3.81
C LYS A 80 -12.57 5.76 2.53
N ARG A 81 -13.88 5.51 2.66
CA ARG A 81 -14.85 5.81 1.62
C ARG A 81 -14.96 7.31 1.38
N GLY A 82 -15.00 7.72 0.12
CA GLY A 82 -15.17 9.11 -0.30
C GLY A 82 -16.24 9.25 -1.36
N GLY A 83 -17.50 9.05 -0.99
CA GLY A 83 -18.64 9.09 -1.91
C GLY A 83 -18.71 7.84 -2.80
N GLU A 84 -18.62 8.04 -4.11
CA GLU A 84 -18.55 6.96 -5.12
C GLU A 84 -17.15 6.37 -5.26
N LEU A 85 -16.13 7.02 -4.70
CA LEU A 85 -14.73 6.64 -4.84
C LEU A 85 -14.12 6.15 -3.53
N GLY A 86 -13.05 5.38 -3.64
CA GLY A 86 -12.19 5.05 -2.53
C GLY A 86 -10.89 5.84 -2.44
N TRP A 87 -10.42 6.07 -1.21
CA TRP A 87 -9.13 6.67 -0.89
C TRP A 87 -8.29 5.79 0.06
N ILE A 88 -7.02 5.62 -0.28
CA ILE A 88 -5.98 5.12 0.63
C ILE A 88 -5.22 6.30 1.19
N TYR A 89 -5.05 6.32 2.50
CA TYR A 89 -4.35 7.39 3.22
C TYR A 89 -3.08 6.84 3.84
N PHE A 90 -2.08 7.72 3.92
CA PHE A 90 -0.87 7.51 4.70
C PHE A 90 -0.99 8.34 5.98
N PRO A 91 -1.24 7.71 7.14
CA PRO A 91 -1.23 8.40 8.41
C PRO A 91 0.07 9.18 8.64
N VAL A 92 -0.06 10.41 9.12
CA VAL A 92 1.07 11.23 9.57
C VAL A 92 1.66 10.57 10.82
N GLY A 93 2.93 10.20 10.78
CA GLY A 93 3.60 9.62 11.93
C GLY A 93 4.94 8.96 11.60
N VAL A 94 5.70 8.66 12.65
CA VAL A 94 7.02 8.00 12.56
C VAL A 94 6.93 6.70 11.78
N ALA A 95 5.83 5.97 11.95
CA ALA A 95 5.58 4.71 11.27
C ALA A 95 5.41 4.82 9.75
N ASN A 96 5.37 6.01 9.16
CA ASN A 96 5.34 6.24 7.71
C ASN A 96 6.48 7.12 7.21
N GLN A 97 7.41 7.51 8.08
CA GLN A 97 8.64 8.18 7.67
C GLN A 97 9.45 7.27 6.75
N SER A 98 10.03 7.84 5.69
CA SER A 98 10.84 7.12 4.69
C SER A 98 10.09 6.03 3.90
N VAL A 99 8.75 5.97 4.00
CA VAL A 99 7.96 5.17 3.06
C VAL A 99 8.05 5.81 1.70
N ARG A 100 8.36 4.99 0.71
CA ARG A 100 8.22 5.34 -0.69
C ARG A 100 7.05 4.58 -1.24
N PHE A 101 6.26 5.24 -2.07
CA PHE A 101 5.18 4.59 -2.79
C PHE A 101 5.25 4.90 -4.29
N SER A 102 4.62 4.04 -5.07
CA SER A 102 4.38 4.26 -6.49
C SER A 102 3.04 3.63 -6.87
N VAL A 103 2.45 4.09 -7.96
CA VAL A 103 1.22 3.53 -8.50
C VAL A 103 1.51 3.07 -9.92
N VAL A 104 1.25 1.79 -10.17
CA VAL A 104 1.39 1.18 -11.50
C VAL A 104 0.07 0.55 -11.91
N SER A 105 -0.15 0.40 -13.21
CA SER A 105 -1.30 -0.33 -13.72
C SER A 105 -0.99 -1.82 -13.82
N GLY A 106 -1.93 -2.67 -13.43
CA GLY A 106 -1.81 -4.13 -13.57
C GLY A 106 -3.10 -4.84 -13.17
N ARG A 107 -3.19 -6.14 -13.48
CA ARG A 107 -4.37 -6.96 -13.14
C ARG A 107 -4.16 -7.77 -11.87
N THR A 108 -2.92 -8.08 -11.53
CA THR A 108 -2.58 -8.85 -10.33
C THR A 108 -1.35 -8.26 -9.66
N VAL A 109 -1.24 -8.43 -8.34
CA VAL A 109 -0.04 -8.01 -7.59
C VAL A 109 1.24 -8.73 -8.03
N ASP A 110 1.14 -9.81 -8.81
CA ASP A 110 2.29 -10.55 -9.32
C ASP A 110 2.90 -9.96 -10.58
N GLU A 111 2.13 -9.16 -11.31
CA GLU A 111 2.61 -8.42 -12.49
C GLU A 111 3.38 -7.16 -12.11
N ALA A 112 3.30 -6.72 -10.86
CA ALA A 112 3.94 -5.49 -10.40
C ALA A 112 5.24 -5.79 -9.64
N ASP A 113 6.37 -5.55 -10.31
CA ASP A 113 7.70 -5.58 -9.71
C ASP A 113 8.15 -4.16 -9.28
N PRO A 114 8.38 -3.92 -7.98
CA PRO A 114 8.96 -2.70 -7.44
C PRO A 114 10.32 -2.35 -8.08
N MET A 115 11.08 -3.33 -8.53
CA MET A 115 12.37 -3.10 -9.19
C MET A 115 12.22 -2.49 -10.58
N ASP A 116 11.10 -2.75 -11.26
CA ASP A 116 10.78 -2.18 -12.58
C ASP A 116 10.17 -0.77 -12.49
N THR A 117 9.90 -0.31 -11.27
CA THR A 117 9.23 0.95 -11.01
C THR A 117 10.17 2.13 -11.24
N LYS A 118 9.85 2.96 -12.23
CA LYS A 118 10.67 4.10 -12.66
C LYS A 118 10.66 5.28 -11.68
N TYR A 119 9.59 5.45 -10.92
CA TYR A 119 9.40 6.61 -10.05
C TYR A 119 8.86 6.20 -8.69
N TRP A 120 9.46 6.80 -7.66
CA TRP A 120 9.07 6.61 -6.26
C TRP A 120 8.81 7.97 -5.64
N ILE A 121 7.68 8.10 -4.96
CA ILE A 121 7.36 9.28 -4.16
C ILE A 121 7.69 8.92 -2.71
N GLU A 122 8.62 9.65 -2.11
CA GLU A 122 8.98 9.51 -0.71
C GLU A 122 8.10 10.42 0.15
N LEU A 123 7.52 9.85 1.21
CA LEU A 123 6.85 10.64 2.23
C LEU A 123 7.91 11.38 3.04
N GLY A 124 7.82 12.72 3.05
CA GLY A 124 8.76 13.58 3.77
C GLY A 124 8.70 13.40 5.29
N PRO A 125 9.43 14.18 6.09
CA PRO A 125 9.15 14.22 7.52
C PRO A 125 7.87 15.04 7.79
N THR A 126 7.21 14.78 8.92
CA THR A 126 5.89 15.36 9.26
C THR A 126 5.89 16.89 9.41
N ASP A 127 7.08 17.49 9.47
CA ASP A 127 7.36 18.91 9.57
C ASP A 127 7.80 19.55 8.24
N ALA A 128 7.93 18.79 7.17
CA ALA A 128 8.23 19.30 5.83
C ALA A 128 6.95 19.64 5.04
N SER A 129 7.01 20.74 4.28
CA SER A 129 5.95 21.11 3.33
C SER A 129 5.80 20.03 2.26
N GLY A 130 4.62 19.39 2.19
CA GLY A 130 4.32 18.33 1.23
C GLY A 130 4.21 16.92 1.84
N PHE A 131 4.28 16.82 3.16
CA PHE A 131 3.52 15.77 3.85
C PHE A 131 2.03 15.99 3.60
#